data_AF-A0A915C144-F1
#
_entry.id   AF-A0A915C144-F1
#
_cell.length_a   1.000
_cell.length_b   1.000
_cell.length_c   1.000
_cell.angle_alpha   90.00
_cell.angle_beta   90.00
_cell.angle_gamma   90.00
#
_symmetry.space_group_name_H-M   'P 1'
#
loop_
_entity.id
_entity.type
_entity.pdbx_description
1 polymer ?
#
loop_
_entity_poly.entity_id
_entity_poly.type
_entity_poly.pdbx_seq_one_letter_code
_entity_poly.pdbx_strand_id
1 'polypeptide(L)'
;MGLIDHRGIRPLWRLTLFVWLWNLGTITQFFLKPLIYLLYKYVLKIRAETGEVAATCVFAMRNVDLSSQNEYIRILNNSNVRVFIAHAGRDWFIEPEISENFADSFSGVEKLICGAGAEGENIVSDHVKRVIDEGKRRVSVYFPEDGHFLQKYRAKLLANAVYWMLNDETERHFRRKAHL
;
A
#
# COMPACT_ATOMS: atom_id res chain seq x y z
N MET A 1 -15.38 -12.01 0.87
CA MET A 1 -15.16 -10.55 0.89
C MET A 1 -13.88 -10.30 0.10
N GLY A 2 -13.90 -9.42 -0.91
CA GLY A 2 -12.77 -9.24 -1.82
C GLY A 2 -12.20 -7.82 -1.74
N LEU A 3 -11.00 -7.61 -2.29
CA LEU A 3 -10.46 -6.25 -2.47
C LEU A 3 -11.44 -5.40 -3.28
N ILE A 4 -11.69 -4.18 -2.79
CA ILE A 4 -12.71 -3.27 -3.29
C ILE A 4 -12.04 -2.11 -4.02
N ASP A 5 -12.64 -1.65 -5.12
CA ASP A 5 -12.19 -0.45 -5.82
C ASP A 5 -12.19 0.78 -4.91
N HIS A 6 -11.05 1.47 -4.84
CA HIS A 6 -10.89 2.71 -4.09
C HIS A 6 -11.19 3.96 -4.92
N ARG A 7 -11.26 5.13 -4.25
CA ARG A 7 -11.61 6.43 -4.85
C ARG A 7 -10.80 6.75 -6.10
N GLY A 8 -9.52 6.43 -6.09
CA GLY A 8 -8.60 6.64 -7.21
C GLY A 8 -8.94 5.86 -8.47
N ILE A 9 -9.57 4.69 -8.35
CA ILE A 9 -10.01 3.86 -9.48
C ILE A 9 -11.44 4.23 -9.91
N ARG A 10 -12.27 4.63 -8.94
CA ARG A 10 -13.69 4.91 -9.19
C ARG A 10 -13.92 6.30 -9.79
N PRO A 11 -14.86 6.43 -10.73
CA PRO A 11 -15.54 5.36 -11.46
C PRO A 11 -14.69 4.83 -12.64
N LEU A 12 -14.67 3.50 -12.81
CA LEU A 12 -13.86 2.79 -13.82
C LEU A 12 -14.08 3.27 -15.28
N TRP A 13 -15.28 3.76 -15.59
CA TRP A 13 -15.58 4.25 -16.95
C TRP A 13 -14.70 5.46 -17.34
N ARG A 14 -14.25 6.28 -16.37
CA ARG A 14 -13.34 7.41 -16.66
C ARG A 14 -11.98 6.91 -17.13
N LEU A 15 -11.44 5.90 -16.46
CA LEU A 15 -10.19 5.25 -16.85
C LEU A 15 -10.35 4.57 -18.22
N THR A 16 -11.48 3.90 -18.43
CA THR A 16 -11.79 3.24 -19.72
C THR A 16 -11.90 4.24 -20.87
N LEU A 17 -12.57 5.37 -20.65
CA LEU A 17 -12.68 6.44 -21.64
C LEU A 17 -11.31 7.04 -21.97
N PHE A 18 -10.48 7.29 -20.95
CA PHE A 18 -9.11 7.79 -21.17
C PHE A 18 -8.29 6.80 -22.02
N VAL A 19 -8.32 5.51 -21.66
CA VAL A 19 -7.62 4.45 -22.39
C VAL A 19 -8.13 4.35 -23.83
N TRP A 20 -9.44 4.42 -24.05
CA TRP A 20 -10.03 4.42 -25.38
C TRP A 20 -9.57 5.62 -26.20
N LEU A 21 -9.66 6.84 -25.65
CA LEU A 21 -9.20 8.06 -26.32
C LEU A 21 -7.71 7.98 -26.65
N TRP A 22 -6.87 7.50 -25.72
CA TRP A 22 -5.44 7.35 -25.94
C TRP A 22 -5.12 6.41 -27.11
N ASN A 23 -5.94 5.38 -27.30
CA ASN A 23 -5.77 4.38 -28.36
C ASN A 23 -6.29 4.82 -29.74
N LEU A 24 -6.94 5.99 -29.86
CA LEU A 24 -7.38 6.54 -31.15
C LEU A 24 -6.21 7.05 -32.03
N GLY A 25 -5.01 7.19 -31.45
CA GLY A 25 -3.78 7.47 -32.17
C GLY A 25 -3.17 8.84 -31.87
N THR A 26 -2.15 9.20 -32.65
CA THR A 26 -1.19 10.26 -32.31
C THR A 26 -1.82 11.63 -32.05
N ILE A 27 -2.87 11.99 -32.79
CA ILE A 27 -3.56 13.28 -32.64
C ILE A 27 -4.18 13.40 -31.24
N THR A 28 -4.90 12.36 -30.80
CA THR A 28 -5.52 12.37 -29.47
C THR A 28 -4.48 12.34 -28.35
N GLN A 29 -3.41 11.57 -28.52
CA GLN A 29 -2.30 11.52 -27.56
C GLN A 29 -1.62 12.88 -27.40
N PHE A 30 -1.47 13.65 -28.48
CA PHE A 30 -0.88 14.99 -28.45
C PHE A 30 -1.62 15.92 -27.46
N PHE A 31 -2.96 15.87 -27.44
CA PHE A 31 -3.78 16.65 -26.51
C PHE A 31 -3.88 16.04 -25.11
N LEU A 32 -3.93 14.70 -25.01
CA LEU A 32 -4.07 14.02 -23.72
C LEU A 32 -2.81 14.10 -22.86
N LYS A 33 -1.61 14.06 -23.46
CA LYS A 33 -0.32 14.14 -22.75
C LYS A 33 -0.21 15.35 -21.81
N PRO A 34 -0.39 16.61 -22.29
CA PRO A 34 -0.33 17.77 -21.40
C PRO A 34 -1.48 17.75 -20.39
N LEU A 35 -2.69 17.35 -20.79
CA LEU A 35 -3.84 17.28 -19.89
C LEU A 35 -3.58 16.34 -18.69
N ILE A 36 -3.13 15.11 -18.95
CA ILE A 36 -2.89 14.13 -17.90
C ILE A 36 -1.70 14.51 -17.02
N TYR A 37 -0.66 15.10 -17.62
CA TYR A 37 0.46 15.65 -16.86
C TYR A 37 0.00 16.75 -15.88
N LEU A 38 -0.84 17.68 -16.33
CA LEU A 38 -1.39 18.73 -15.48
C LEU A 38 -2.27 18.15 -14.37
N LEU A 39 -3.11 17.15 -14.68
CA LEU A 39 -3.93 16.45 -13.68
C LEU A 39 -3.04 15.83 -12.59
N TYR A 40 -2.01 15.08 -13.00
CA TYR A 40 -1.09 14.43 -12.06
C TYR A 40 -0.35 15.44 -11.19
N LYS A 41 0.16 16.51 -11.80
CA LYS A 41 0.96 17.52 -11.10
C LYS A 41 0.14 18.39 -10.15
N TYR A 42 -1.01 18.89 -10.60
CA TYR A 42 -1.75 19.92 -9.86
C TYR A 42 -2.92 19.37 -9.05
N VAL A 43 -3.62 18.34 -9.54
CA VAL A 43 -4.79 17.78 -8.86
C VAL A 43 -4.36 16.63 -7.95
N LEU A 44 -3.67 15.63 -8.51
CA LEU A 44 -3.23 14.45 -7.76
C LEU A 44 -1.97 14.71 -6.93
N LYS A 45 -1.19 15.74 -7.27
CA LYS A 45 0.12 16.01 -6.65
C LYS A 45 1.05 14.77 -6.65
N ILE A 46 0.88 13.90 -7.65
CA ILE A 46 1.73 12.73 -7.88
C ILE A 46 2.82 13.14 -8.87
N ARG A 47 4.06 12.79 -8.55
CA ARG A 47 5.20 13.09 -9.41
C ARG A 47 5.18 12.14 -10.62
N ALA A 48 4.97 12.70 -11.80
CA ALA A 48 5.20 12.04 -13.08
C ALA A 48 6.18 12.89 -13.89
N GLU A 49 7.16 12.27 -14.53
CA GLU A 49 8.19 12.99 -15.31
C GLU A 49 7.61 13.54 -16.61
N THR A 50 6.71 12.79 -17.24
CA THR A 50 6.07 13.15 -18.51
C THR A 50 4.60 12.75 -18.53
N GLY A 51 3.87 13.25 -19.54
CA GLY A 51 2.49 12.84 -19.80
C GLY A 51 2.35 11.36 -20.17
N GLU A 52 3.37 10.78 -20.80
CA GLU A 52 3.44 9.35 -21.12
C GLU A 52 3.56 8.49 -19.86
N VAL A 53 4.39 8.92 -18.90
CA VAL A 53 4.51 8.22 -17.60
C VAL A 53 3.18 8.28 -16.86
N ALA A 54 2.55 9.47 -16.80
CA ALA A 54 1.24 9.64 -16.18
C ALA A 54 0.17 8.78 -16.87
N ALA A 55 0.14 8.73 -18.20
CA ALA A 55 -0.77 7.87 -18.95
C ALA A 55 -0.53 6.38 -18.64
N THR A 56 0.73 5.95 -18.56
CA THR A 56 1.08 4.57 -18.20
C THR A 56 0.56 4.20 -16.81
N CYS A 57 0.60 5.12 -15.85
CA CYS A 57 -0.02 4.91 -14.55
C CYS A 57 -1.55 4.72 -14.65
N VAL A 58 -2.23 5.47 -15.51
CA VAL A 58 -3.67 5.30 -15.77
C VAL A 58 -3.96 3.94 -16.40
N PHE A 59 -3.14 3.50 -17.35
CA PHE A 59 -3.23 2.15 -17.93
C PHE A 59 -3.04 1.08 -16.86
N ALA A 60 -2.06 1.24 -15.97
CA ALA A 60 -1.83 0.31 -14.87
C ALA A 60 -3.08 0.22 -13.99
N MET A 61 -3.60 1.36 -13.51
CA MET A 61 -4.79 1.41 -12.66
C MET A 61 -6.02 0.75 -13.31
N ARG A 62 -6.22 0.95 -14.61
CA ARG A 62 -7.34 0.32 -15.35
C ARG A 62 -7.22 -1.20 -15.42
N ASN A 63 -6.01 -1.74 -15.43
CA ASN A 63 -5.75 -3.16 -15.63
C ASN A 63 -5.47 -3.92 -14.33
N VAL A 64 -5.46 -3.25 -13.16
CA VAL A 64 -5.34 -3.96 -11.88
C VAL A 64 -6.58 -4.80 -11.67
N ASP A 65 -6.40 -6.12 -11.65
CA ASP A 65 -7.43 -7.04 -11.17
C ASP A 65 -7.29 -7.19 -9.65
N LEU A 66 -8.11 -6.44 -8.93
CA LEU A 66 -8.21 -6.51 -7.47
C LEU A 66 -8.87 -7.82 -7.00
N SER A 67 -9.76 -8.40 -7.81
CA SER A 67 -10.56 -9.55 -7.41
C SER A 67 -9.73 -10.84 -7.31
N SER A 68 -8.79 -11.04 -8.23
CA SER A 68 -7.88 -12.20 -8.19
C SER A 68 -6.86 -12.13 -7.06
N GLN A 69 -6.61 -10.95 -6.48
CA GLN A 69 -5.64 -10.81 -5.38
C GLN A 69 -6.04 -11.58 -4.12
N ASN A 70 -7.32 -11.90 -3.95
CA ASN A 70 -7.81 -12.67 -2.81
C ASN A 70 -7.16 -14.06 -2.72
N GLU A 71 -6.80 -14.66 -3.85
CA GLU A 71 -6.09 -15.94 -3.86
C GLU A 71 -4.69 -15.80 -3.26
N TYR A 72 -3.96 -14.74 -3.58
CA TYR A 72 -2.64 -14.49 -3.02
C TYR A 72 -2.71 -14.21 -1.50
N ILE A 73 -3.73 -13.48 -1.05
CA ILE A 73 -3.98 -13.28 0.39
C ILE A 73 -4.22 -14.63 1.09
N ARG A 74 -5.01 -15.52 0.48
CA ARG A 74 -5.22 -16.88 0.99
C ARG A 74 -3.92 -17.67 1.08
N ILE A 75 -3.06 -17.59 0.06
CA ILE A 75 -1.73 -18.23 0.07
C ILE A 75 -0.90 -17.67 1.24
N LEU A 76 -0.85 -16.34 1.41
CA LEU A 76 -0.11 -15.71 2.50
C LEU A 76 -0.63 -16.11 3.88
N ASN A 77 -1.95 -16.21 4.04
CA ASN A 77 -2.58 -16.67 5.29
C ASN A 77 -2.19 -18.10 5.67
N ASN A 78 -2.03 -18.98 4.69
CA ASN A 78 -1.61 -20.38 4.88
C ASN A 78 -0.08 -20.57 4.88
N SER A 79 0.68 -19.51 4.71
CA SER A 79 2.13 -19.54 4.64
C SER A 79 2.80 -19.10 5.95
N ASN A 80 4.12 -19.23 5.99
CA ASN A 80 4.94 -18.68 7.06
C ASN A 80 5.44 -17.24 6.77
N VAL A 81 5.00 -16.64 5.66
CA VAL A 81 5.41 -15.29 5.25
C VAL A 81 4.88 -14.26 6.23
N ARG A 82 5.74 -13.29 6.57
CA ARG A 82 5.35 -12.13 7.36
C ARG A 82 4.76 -11.05 6.49
N VAL A 83 3.76 -10.35 7.03
CA VAL A 83 3.04 -9.28 6.36
C VAL A 83 3.01 -8.09 7.30
N PHE A 84 3.52 -6.96 6.81
CA PHE A 84 3.41 -5.67 7.47
C PHE A 84 2.60 -4.74 6.57
N ILE A 85 1.50 -4.21 7.11
CA ILE A 85 0.57 -3.32 6.40
C ILE A 85 0.63 -1.97 7.09
N ALA A 86 0.80 -0.90 6.31
CA ALA A 86 0.74 0.47 6.81
C ALA A 86 -0.25 1.25 5.96
N HIS A 87 -1.21 1.92 6.59
CA HIS A 87 -2.22 2.70 5.87
C HIS A 87 -2.61 3.98 6.59
N ALA A 88 -3.03 4.99 5.80
CA ALA A 88 -3.24 6.36 6.24
C ALA A 88 -4.73 6.70 6.36
N GLY A 89 -5.07 7.55 7.33
CA GLY A 89 -6.44 8.01 7.59
C GLY A 89 -6.89 9.19 6.74
N ARG A 90 -5.97 10.05 6.34
CA ARG A 90 -6.24 11.23 5.49
C ARG A 90 -5.74 11.05 4.07
N ASP A 91 -5.70 9.81 3.60
CA ASP A 91 -5.41 9.52 2.22
C ASP A 91 -6.59 9.98 1.33
N TRP A 92 -6.30 10.91 0.43
CA TRP A 92 -7.30 11.48 -0.47
C TRP A 92 -7.59 10.55 -1.66
N PHE A 93 -6.75 9.54 -1.91
CA PHE A 93 -6.79 8.62 -3.04
C PHE A 93 -7.33 7.22 -2.69
N ILE A 94 -7.08 6.76 -1.46
CA ILE A 94 -7.55 5.47 -0.93
C ILE A 94 -8.31 5.71 0.38
N GLU A 95 -9.53 5.21 0.48
CA GLU A 95 -10.35 5.35 1.68
C GLU A 95 -9.78 4.50 2.84
N PRO A 96 -9.76 5.01 4.08
CA PRO A 96 -9.28 4.27 5.24
C PRO A 96 -9.99 2.92 5.43
N GLU A 97 -11.29 2.87 5.19
CA GLU A 97 -12.12 1.67 5.33
C GLU A 97 -11.74 0.59 4.31
N ILE A 98 -11.24 0.97 3.13
CA ILE A 98 -10.78 0.01 2.13
C ILE A 98 -9.44 -0.59 2.56
N SER A 99 -8.54 0.25 3.09
CA SER A 99 -7.26 -0.22 3.63
C SER A 99 -7.46 -1.10 4.87
N GLU A 100 -8.44 -0.77 5.71
CA GLU A 100 -8.81 -1.58 6.86
C GLU A 100 -9.40 -2.93 6.43
N ASN A 101 -10.32 -2.95 5.46
CA ASN A 101 -10.83 -4.20 4.89
C ASN A 101 -9.72 -5.07 4.30
N PHE A 102 -8.71 -4.45 3.67
CA PHE A 102 -7.53 -5.18 3.21
C PHE A 102 -6.75 -5.78 4.38
N ALA A 103 -6.50 -5.03 5.46
CA ALA A 103 -5.83 -5.57 6.64
C ALA A 103 -6.62 -6.73 7.27
N ASP A 104 -7.95 -6.62 7.37
CA ASP A 104 -8.84 -7.65 7.92
C ASP A 104 -8.87 -8.96 7.12
N SER A 105 -8.45 -8.92 5.85
CA SER A 105 -8.32 -10.13 5.04
C SER A 105 -7.18 -11.06 5.50
N PHE A 106 -6.26 -10.57 6.34
CA PHE A 106 -5.15 -11.33 6.89
C PHE A 106 -5.50 -11.97 8.24
N SER A 107 -5.51 -13.30 8.28
CA SER A 107 -5.90 -14.06 9.48
C SER A 107 -4.90 -13.86 10.63
N GLY A 108 -5.42 -13.45 11.78
CA GLY A 108 -4.64 -13.21 13.00
C GLY A 108 -3.76 -11.96 12.93
N VAL A 109 -4.11 -10.99 12.09
CA VAL A 109 -3.42 -9.69 12.01
C VAL A 109 -3.52 -8.93 13.34
N GLU A 110 -2.38 -8.44 13.81
CA GLU A 110 -2.32 -7.52 14.95
C GLU A 110 -2.53 -6.09 14.44
N LYS A 111 -3.60 -5.43 14.85
CA LYS A 111 -3.91 -4.05 14.43
C LYS A 111 -3.41 -3.05 15.48
N LEU A 112 -2.58 -2.12 15.04
CA LEU A 112 -2.03 -1.05 15.87
C LEU A 112 -2.44 0.31 15.30
N ILE A 113 -2.56 1.32 16.15
CA ILE A 113 -2.87 2.69 15.76
C ILE A 113 -1.71 3.58 16.21
N CYS A 114 -1.14 4.33 15.27
CA CYS A 114 -0.12 5.33 15.56
C CYS A 114 -0.78 6.60 16.11
N GLY A 115 -0.36 7.02 17.31
CA GLY A 115 -0.73 8.32 17.84
C GLY A 115 -0.11 9.48 17.03
N ALA A 116 -0.56 10.70 17.30
CA ALA A 116 -0.03 11.89 16.65
C ALA A 116 1.42 12.19 17.09
N GLY A 117 2.18 12.82 16.20
CA GLY A 117 3.54 13.29 16.49
C GLY A 117 4.60 12.19 16.58
N ALA A 118 5.81 12.58 16.98
CA ALA A 118 6.97 11.69 17.07
C ALA A 118 6.87 10.69 18.24
N GLU A 119 6.23 11.09 19.34
CA GLU A 119 6.01 10.21 20.48
C GLU A 119 5.09 9.04 20.12
N GLY A 120 3.98 9.32 19.42
CA GLY A 120 3.10 8.27 18.90
C GLY A 120 3.82 7.30 17.97
N GLU A 121 4.73 7.81 17.12
CA GLU A 121 5.54 6.96 16.24
C GLU A 121 6.52 6.07 17.02
N ASN A 122 7.18 6.60 18.05
CA ASN A 122 8.10 5.79 18.87
C ASN A 122 7.35 4.70 19.63
N ILE A 123 6.20 5.02 20.23
CA ILE A 123 5.36 4.05 20.95
C ILE A 123 4.90 2.93 20.02
N VAL A 124 4.39 3.28 18.83
CA VAL A 124 3.93 2.25 17.88
C VAL A 124 5.10 1.45 17.32
N SER A 125 6.25 2.08 17.09
CA SER A 125 7.50 1.45 16.66
C SER A 125 7.95 0.36 17.63
N ASP A 126 7.98 0.67 18.93
CA ASP A 126 8.35 -0.29 19.97
C ASP A 126 7.32 -1.42 20.09
N HIS A 127 6.04 -1.11 19.91
CA HIS A 127 4.98 -2.11 19.90
C HIS A 127 5.11 -3.07 18.71
N VAL A 128 5.34 -2.54 17.50
CA VAL A 128 5.55 -3.35 16.29
C VAL A 128 6.72 -4.30 16.49
N LYS A 129 7.85 -3.80 17.01
CA LYS A 129 9.03 -4.64 17.28
C LYS A 129 8.69 -5.77 18.24
N ARG A 130 8.06 -5.45 19.39
CA ARG A 130 7.67 -6.44 20.40
C ARG A 130 6.76 -7.53 19.84
N VAL A 131 5.74 -7.14 19.07
CA VAL A 131 4.79 -8.07 18.43
C VAL A 131 5.51 -9.01 17.45
N ILE A 132 6.48 -8.48 16.69
CA ILE A 132 7.34 -9.28 15.80
C ILE A 132 8.21 -10.26 16.62
N ASP A 133 8.84 -9.80 17.69
CA ASP A 133 9.70 -10.61 18.56
C ASP A 133 8.90 -11.74 19.25
N GLU A 134 7.65 -11.47 19.65
CA GLU A 134 6.68 -12.45 20.14
C GLU A 134 6.23 -13.46 19.05
N GLY A 135 6.62 -13.23 17.80
CA GLY A 135 6.39 -14.11 16.67
C GLY A 135 5.06 -13.94 15.96
N LYS A 136 4.38 -12.82 16.19
CA LYS A 136 3.30 -12.42 15.30
C LYS A 136 3.86 -12.15 13.91
N ARG A 137 3.17 -12.70 12.92
CA ARG A 137 3.61 -12.64 11.52
C ARG A 137 2.89 -11.56 10.72
N ARG A 138 1.74 -11.09 11.19
CA ARG A 138 0.87 -10.18 10.47
C ARG A 138 0.60 -9.00 11.37
N VAL A 139 1.04 -7.83 10.95
CA VAL A 139 0.89 -6.59 11.70
C VAL A 139 0.36 -5.53 10.75
N SER A 140 -0.67 -4.81 11.17
CA SER A 140 -1.18 -3.64 10.47
C SER A 140 -1.02 -2.42 11.38
N VAL A 141 -0.52 -1.32 10.82
CA VAL A 141 -0.42 -0.03 11.52
C VAL A 141 -1.24 1.01 10.78
N TYR A 142 -2.22 1.56 11.48
CA TYR A 142 -3.05 2.66 11.01
C TYR A 142 -2.49 4.01 11.47
N PHE A 143 -2.39 4.97 10.56
CA PHE A 143 -1.93 6.34 10.83
C PHE A 143 -3.08 7.32 10.58
N PRO A 144 -3.91 7.63 11.58
CA PRO A 144 -5.13 8.43 11.40
C PRO A 144 -4.86 9.83 10.85
N GLU A 145 -3.76 10.44 11.27
CA GLU A 145 -3.43 11.84 10.97
C GLU A 145 -2.64 12.04 9.67
N ASP A 146 -2.16 10.95 9.09
CA ASP A 146 -1.27 10.97 7.94
C ASP A 146 -2.04 10.90 6.61
N GLY A 147 -1.40 11.42 5.56
CA GLY A 147 -1.90 11.35 4.19
C GLY A 147 -1.23 10.26 3.34
N HIS A 148 -1.51 10.30 2.04
CA HIS A 148 -1.13 9.29 1.04
C HIS A 148 0.36 8.89 1.03
N PHE A 149 1.28 9.81 1.35
CA PHE A 149 2.72 9.58 1.23
C PHE A 149 3.37 9.04 2.52
N LEU A 150 2.82 7.98 3.11
CA LEU A 150 3.38 7.35 4.32
C LEU A 150 4.86 6.98 4.18
N GLN A 151 5.27 6.51 3.01
CA GLN A 151 6.67 6.18 2.71
C GLN A 151 7.63 7.37 2.83
N LYS A 152 7.11 8.61 2.72
CA LYS A 152 7.91 9.82 2.93
C LYS A 152 7.97 10.23 4.39
N TYR A 153 6.86 10.14 5.10
CA TYR A 153 6.71 10.69 6.45
C TYR A 153 7.00 9.68 7.57
N ARG A 154 6.82 8.38 7.31
CA ARG A 154 7.04 7.26 8.25
C ARG A 154 8.13 6.30 7.79
N ALA A 155 9.03 6.78 6.92
CA ALA A 155 10.08 5.96 6.30
C ALA A 155 10.90 5.14 7.31
N LYS A 156 11.21 5.74 8.46
CA LYS A 156 11.98 5.11 9.53
C LYS A 156 11.25 3.89 10.10
N LEU A 157 9.99 4.06 10.49
CA LEU A 157 9.16 2.95 10.98
C LEU A 157 9.00 1.85 9.93
N LEU A 158 8.73 2.21 8.67
CA LEU A 158 8.60 1.22 7.59
C LEU A 158 9.90 0.42 7.39
N ALA A 159 11.06 1.10 7.36
CA ALA A 159 12.35 0.44 7.21
C ALA A 159 12.68 -0.46 8.42
N ASN A 160 12.40 0.02 9.63
CA ASN A 160 12.58 -0.75 10.85
C ASN A 160 11.71 -2.00 10.89
N ALA A 161 10.44 -1.89 10.49
CA ALA A 161 9.53 -3.04 10.43
C ALA A 161 10.07 -4.13 9.50
N VAL A 162 10.57 -3.75 8.31
CA VAL A 162 11.24 -4.68 7.39
C VAL A 162 12.47 -5.31 8.04
N TYR A 163 13.33 -4.49 8.66
CA TYR A 163 14.53 -4.98 9.34
C TYR A 163 14.22 -6.00 10.44
N TRP A 164 13.25 -5.72 11.32
CA TRP A 164 12.89 -6.62 12.41
C TRP A 164 12.29 -7.93 11.89
N MET A 165 11.44 -7.86 10.86
CA MET A 165 10.90 -9.07 10.22
C MET A 165 12.00 -10.00 9.70
N LEU A 166 13.03 -9.43 9.05
CA LEU A 166 14.17 -10.20 8.51
C LEU A 166 15.13 -10.70 9.60
N ASN A 167 15.40 -9.89 10.62
CA ASN A 167 16.32 -10.25 11.70
C ASN A 167 15.74 -11.38 12.58
N ASP A 168 14.47 -11.31 12.96
CA ASP A 168 13.82 -12.36 13.75
C ASP A 168 13.75 -13.70 12.97
N GLU A 169 13.61 -13.67 11.64
CA GLU A 169 13.75 -14.89 10.83
C GLU A 169 15.15 -15.50 10.89
N THR A 170 16.16 -14.65 10.80
CA THR A 170 17.57 -15.04 10.89
C THR A 170 17.86 -15.68 12.25
N GLU A 171 17.44 -15.05 13.34
CA GLU A 171 17.62 -15.57 14.70
C GLU A 171 16.90 -16.90 14.91
N ARG A 172 15.64 -17.03 14.44
CA ARG A 172 14.90 -18.29 14.55
C ARG A 172 15.56 -19.42 13.77
N HIS A 173 16.13 -19.14 12.60
CA HIS A 173 16.88 -20.11 11.82
C HIS A 173 18.11 -20.60 12.56
N PHE A 174 18.88 -19.70 13.18
CA PHE A 174 20.03 -20.06 13.99
C PHE A 174 19.65 -20.87 15.24
N ARG A 175 18.60 -20.48 15.97
CA ARG A 175 18.11 -21.23 17.15
C ARG A 175 17.68 -22.66 16.77
N ARG A 176 17.03 -22.85 15.62
CA ARG A 176 16.66 -24.19 15.14
C ARG A 176 17.87 -25.07 14.81
N LYS A 177 18.94 -24.49 14.24
CA LYS A 177 20.18 -25.21 13.95
C LYS A 177 20.98 -25.56 15.21
N ALA A 178 20.91 -24.75 16.26
CA ALA A 178 21.61 -25.00 17.51
C ALA A 178 20.99 -26.11 18.38
N HIS A 179 19.75 -26.53 18.06
CA HIS A 179 19.02 -27.59 18.76
C HIS A 179 18.90 -28.90 17.95
N LEU A 180 19.59 -29.00 16.81
CA LEU A 180 19.80 -30.21 16.01
C LEU A 180 21.24 -30.70 16.22
#